data_AF-A0A8H7SNF6-F1
#
_entry.id   AF-A0A8H7SNF6-F1
#
_cell.length_a   1.000
_cell.length_b   1.000
_cell.length_c   1.000
_cell.angle_alpha   90.00
_cell.angle_beta   90.00
_cell.angle_gamma   90.00
#
_symmetry.space_group_name_H-M   'P 1'
#
loop_
_entity.id
_entity.type
_entity.pdbx_description
1 polymer ?
#
loop_
_entity_poly.entity_id
_entity_poly.type
_entity_poly.pdbx_seq_one_letter_code
_entity_poly.pdbx_strand_id
1 'polypeptide(L)' 'MLPFIVYPATCELCGDWLPEHKASCPRDGVHPSQWSITIEDDDEFAERLISSQEL' A
#
# COMPACT_ATOMS: atom_id res chain seq x y z
N MET A 1 -10.67 4.62 -27.27
CA MET A 1 -10.12 4.58 -25.90
C MET A 1 -11.29 4.68 -24.94
N LEU A 2 -11.38 3.77 -23.96
CA LEU A 2 -12.40 3.85 -22.92
C LEU A 2 -11.97 4.90 -21.88
N PRO A 3 -12.87 5.74 -21.36
CA PRO A 3 -12.54 6.64 -20.26
C PRO A 3 -12.26 5.81 -19.01
N PHE A 4 -11.08 5.98 -18.40
CA PHE A 4 -10.75 5.41 -17.11
C PHE A 4 -10.82 6.51 -16.05
N ILE A 5 -11.42 6.18 -14.90
CA ILE A 5 -11.50 7.07 -13.75
C ILE A 5 -10.22 6.86 -12.93
N VAL A 6 -9.43 7.91 -12.75
CA VAL A 6 -8.26 7.88 -11.87
C VAL A 6 -8.73 8.22 -10.46
N TYR A 7 -8.60 7.26 -9.55
CA TYR A 7 -8.76 7.52 -8.13
C TYR A 7 -7.40 7.93 -7.56
N PRO A 8 -7.29 9.07 -6.86
CA PRO A 8 -6.03 9.49 -6.28
C PRO A 8 -5.64 8.50 -5.18
N ALA A 9 -4.39 8.04 -5.24
CA ALA A 9 -3.78 7.22 -4.20
C ALA A 9 -2.56 7.95 -3.65
N THR A 10 -2.36 7.89 -2.34
CA THR A 10 -1.17 8.40 -1.66
C THR A 10 -0.17 7.27 -1.50
N CYS A 11 1.08 7.49 -1.90
CA CYS A 11 2.12 6.50 -1.67
C CYS A 11 2.58 6.52 -0.22
N GLU A 12 2.39 5.42 0.49
CA GLU A 12 2.75 5.29 1.91
C GLU A 12 4.26 5.39 2.19
N LEU A 13 5.11 5.21 1.17
CA LEU A 13 6.57 5.29 1.34
C LEU A 13 7.11 6.72 1.25
N CYS A 14 6.56 7.54 0.35
CA CYS A 14 7.05 8.90 0.10
C CYS A 14 6.08 9.99 0.55
N GLY A 15 4.83 9.63 0.87
CA GLY A 15 3.77 10.55 1.31
C GLY A 15 3.14 11.38 0.19
N ASP A 16 3.62 11.26 -1.04
CA ASP A 16 3.14 12.03 -2.18
C ASP A 16 1.91 11.38 -2.84
N TRP A 17 1.06 12.21 -3.45
CA TRP A 17 -0.14 11.77 -4.19
C TRP A 17 0.21 11.43 -5.63
N LEU A 18 -0.46 10.45 -6.25
CA LEU A 18 -0.44 10.34 -7.70
C LEU A 18 -1.26 11.49 -8.35
N PRO A 19 -0.77 12.12 -9.44
CA PRO A 19 0.42 11.76 -10.22
C PRO A 19 1.74 12.46 -9.79
N GLU A 20 1.75 13.27 -8.73
CA GLU A 20 2.92 14.00 -8.22
C GLU A 20 3.93 13.13 -7.46
N HIS A 21 3.82 11.81 -7.59
CA HIS A 21 4.69 10.81 -7.00
C HIS A 21 6.15 10.97 -7.47
N LYS A 22 7.11 10.93 -6.55
CA LYS A 22 8.53 11.08 -6.88
C LYS A 22 9.04 9.89 -7.71
N ALA A 23 9.71 10.18 -8.82
CA ALA A 23 10.40 9.18 -9.65
C ALA A 23 11.52 8.42 -8.91
N SER A 24 12.00 8.95 -7.77
CA SER A 24 12.97 8.27 -6.91
C SER A 24 12.33 7.23 -5.98
N CYS A 25 11.00 7.13 -5.95
CA CYS A 25 10.31 6.15 -5.11
C CYS A 25 10.46 4.75 -5.71
N PRO A 26 10.72 3.70 -4.90
CA PRO A 26 10.83 2.33 -5.39
C PRO A 26 9.53 1.79 -6.02
N ARG A 27 8.39 2.45 -5.77
CA ARG A 27 7.09 2.14 -6.37
C ARG A 27 6.82 2.92 -7.67
N ASP A 28 7.78 3.67 -8.18
CA ASP A 28 7.62 4.41 -9.44
C ASP A 28 7.31 3.46 -10.60
N GLY A 29 6.29 3.79 -11.41
CA GLY A 29 5.78 2.93 -12.47
C GLY A 29 4.94 1.72 -12.03
N VAL A 30 4.73 1.50 -10.72
CA VAL A 30 3.88 0.41 -10.20
C VAL A 30 2.48 0.94 -9.89
N HIS A 31 1.45 0.28 -10.41
CA HIS A 31 0.06 0.69 -10.17
C HIS A 31 -0.30 0.55 -8.68
N PRO A 32 -1.06 1.49 -8.07
CA PRO A 32 -1.41 1.43 -6.66
C PRO A 32 -2.07 0.12 -6.22
N SER A 33 -2.85 -0.54 -7.09
CA SER A 33 -3.46 -1.84 -6.79
C SER A 33 -2.45 -2.99 -6.67
N GLN A 34 -1.19 -2.77 -7.04
CA GLN A 34 -0.10 -3.74 -6.95
C GLN A 34 0.86 -3.41 -5.80
N TRP A 35 0.59 -2.37 -5.02
CA TRP A 35 1.40 -2.07 -3.85
C TRP A 35 1.08 -3.09 -2.77
N SER A 36 2.02 -4.02 -2.56
CA SER A 36 2.01 -4.90 -1.41
C SER A 36 2.63 -4.17 -0.23
N ILE A 37 1.92 -4.12 0.88
CA ILE A 37 2.57 -4.08 2.19
C ILE A 37 3.01 -5.53 2.42
N THR A 38 4.31 -5.78 2.32
CA THR A 38 4.87 -7.04 2.79
C THR A 38 4.66 -7.05 4.31
N ILE A 39 3.66 -7.80 4.76
CA ILE A 39 3.53 -8.21 6.17
C ILE A 39 4.53 -9.36 6.36
N GLU A 40 5.80 -9.07 6.14
CA GLU A 40 6.89 -9.99 6.39
C GLU A 40 7.57 -9.41 7.64
N ASP A 41 7.66 -10.23 8.70
CA ASP A 41 8.20 -9.91 10.04
C ASP A 41 7.26 -9.35 11.11
N ASP A 42 6.02 -9.85 11.22
CA ASP A 42 5.32 -9.77 12.51
C ASP A 42 4.42 -10.99 12.76
N ASP A 43 5.02 -12.18 12.78
CA ASP A 43 4.38 -13.39 13.33
C ASP A 43 3.86 -13.15 14.76
N GLU A 44 4.44 -12.20 15.51
CA GLU A 44 3.98 -11.82 16.85
C GLU A 44 2.66 -11.02 16.83
N PHE A 45 2.47 -10.10 15.88
CA PHE A 45 1.25 -9.29 15.76
C PHE A 45 0.05 -10.12 15.29
N ALA A 46 0.26 -11.08 14.38
CA ALA A 46 -0.80 -11.97 13.90
C ALA A 46 -1.36 -12.85 15.04
N GLU A 47 -0.49 -13.43 15.87
CA GLU A 47 -0.89 -14.26 17.02
C GLU A 47 -1.64 -13.44 18.10
N ARG A 48 -1.25 -12.17 18.31
CA ARG A 48 -1.93 -11.26 19.26
C ARG A 48 -3.34 -10.87 18.80
N LEU A 49 -3.56 -10.75 17.50
CA LEU A 49 -4.88 -10.49 16.91
C LEU A 49 -5.80 -11.70 17.03
N ILE A 50 -5.28 -12.91 16.79
CA ILE A 50 -6.04 -14.17 16.94
C ILE A 50 -6.45 -14.37 18.41
N SER A 51 -5.53 -14.17 19.35
CA SER A 51 -5.81 -14.30 20.79
C SER A 51 -6.80 -13.27 21.34
N SER A 52 -6.96 -12.11 20.69
CA SER A 52 -7.90 -11.06 21.14
C SER A 52 -9.32 -11.25 20.59
N GLN A 53 -9.53 -12.22 19.69
CA GLN A 53 -10.81 -12.48 19.04
C GLN A 53 -11.64 -13.58 19.73
N GLU A 54 -11.09 -14.21 20.78
CA GLU A 54 -11.75 -15.22 21.63
C GLU A 54 -12.20 -14.67 23.01
N LEU A 55 -12.95 -13.55 23.03
CA LEU A 55 -13.63 -13.06 24.25
C LEU A 55 -15.01 -12.46 23.94
#